data_AF-A0A356XHF0-F1
#
_entry.id   AF-A0A356XHF0-F1
#
_cell.length_a   1.000
_cell.length_b   1.000
_cell.length_c   1.000
_cell.angle_alpha   90.00
_cell.angle_beta   90.00
_cell.angle_gamma   90.00
#
_symmetry.space_group_name_H-M   'P 1'
#
loop_
_entity.id
_entity.type
_entity.pdbx_description
1 polymer ?
#
loop_
_entity_poly.entity_id
_entity_poly.type
_entity_poly.pdbx_seq_one_letter_code
_entity_poly.pdbx_strand_id
1 'polypeptide(L)'
;MACGGTAGEERMDRPNILIICSDQHHPRAAGFLGSRVISTPSLDSLAAGGAVFSQCYCNYPLCTPSRMSFITGQYAHRIHIPDNGFPLDPGIMTWARKLTESGYRTVMLGKMDFCGDYQDGGFAEHRVIRRRPARKELQYIDGVPCLAIPSPTRRSDAFRSWGSVLRHMEHAGPRTARILPEAAEFGERDDFIGNYDHDQIVTQWAVDFLQGQGLGQEQDSRPEQGSGRSGQTGRRSEQTGRP
;
A
#
# COMPACT_ATOMS: atom_id res chain seq x y z
N MET A 1 20.25 55.20 -10.46
CA MET A 1 20.60 53.90 -9.85
C MET A 1 19.98 53.84 -8.47
N ALA A 2 19.00 52.97 -8.29
CA ALA A 2 18.65 52.36 -7.00
C ALA A 2 17.83 51.11 -7.33
N CYS A 3 18.51 49.97 -7.42
CA CYS A 3 17.88 48.66 -7.34
C CYS A 3 17.45 48.45 -5.90
N GLY A 4 16.17 48.18 -5.68
CA GLY A 4 15.63 47.67 -4.43
C GLY A 4 14.64 46.57 -4.79
N GLY A 5 15.16 45.47 -5.32
CA GLY A 5 14.36 44.30 -5.70
C GLY A 5 13.57 43.80 -4.51
N THR A 6 12.27 43.65 -4.69
CA THR A 6 11.43 42.83 -3.84
C THR A 6 12.01 41.41 -3.88
N ALA A 7 12.63 40.98 -2.79
CA ALA A 7 12.95 39.59 -2.59
C ALA A 7 11.62 38.83 -2.63
N GLY A 8 11.32 38.22 -3.77
CA GLY A 8 10.33 37.15 -3.81
C GLY A 8 10.84 36.09 -2.84
N GLU A 9 10.04 35.78 -1.83
CA GLU A 9 10.20 34.53 -1.09
C GLU A 9 10.22 33.42 -2.13
N GLU A 10 11.41 32.88 -2.42
CA GLU A 10 11.50 31.55 -3.00
C GLU A 10 10.87 30.61 -1.97
N ARG A 11 9.57 30.33 -2.15
CA ARG A 11 9.00 29.08 -1.68
C ARG A 11 9.84 28.01 -2.35
N MET A 12 10.82 27.48 -1.62
CA MET A 12 11.32 26.15 -1.90
C MET A 12 10.08 25.25 -1.80
N ASP A 13 9.46 24.96 -2.94
CA ASP A 13 8.26 24.16 -3.03
C ASP A 13 8.57 22.81 -2.40
N ARG A 14 8.09 22.63 -1.17
CA ARG A 14 8.35 21.43 -0.38
C ARG A 14 7.69 20.27 -1.11
N PRO A 15 8.43 19.22 -1.49
CA PRO A 15 7.86 18.15 -2.31
C PRO A 15 6.84 17.35 -1.51
N ASN A 16 5.78 16.91 -2.17
CA ASN A 16 4.89 15.89 -1.63
C ASN A 16 5.62 14.54 -1.59
N ILE A 17 5.39 13.76 -0.54
CA ILE A 17 6.03 12.45 -0.35
C ILE A 17 4.95 11.38 -0.31
N LEU A 18 4.96 10.47 -1.29
CA LEU A 18 4.07 9.31 -1.34
C LEU A 18 4.89 8.03 -1.13
N ILE A 19 4.54 7.26 -0.09
CA ILE A 19 5.16 5.97 0.22
C ILE A 19 4.14 4.87 -0.07
N ILE A 20 4.45 4.01 -1.04
CA ILE A 20 3.66 2.81 -1.37
C ILE A 20 4.44 1.61 -0.84
N CYS A 21 3.81 0.80 0.02
CA CYS A 21 4.46 -0.34 0.65
C CYS A 21 3.55 -1.57 0.63
N SER A 22 3.97 -2.60 -0.09
CA SER A 22 3.31 -3.91 -0.12
C SER A 22 3.83 -4.81 1.02
N ASP A 23 3.00 -5.78 1.45
CA ASP A 23 3.40 -6.78 2.45
C ASP A 23 3.82 -8.08 1.77
N GLN A 24 4.96 -8.63 2.20
CA GLN A 24 5.49 -9.91 1.73
C GLN A 24 5.66 -10.02 0.20
N HIS A 25 5.88 -8.91 -0.50
CA HIS A 25 6.09 -8.89 -1.94
C HIS A 25 7.50 -9.37 -2.29
N HIS A 26 7.57 -10.51 -2.95
CA HIS A 26 8.84 -11.07 -3.39
C HIS A 26 9.34 -10.37 -4.68
N PRO A 27 10.64 -10.04 -4.81
CA PRO A 27 11.17 -9.34 -6.00
C PRO A 27 10.94 -10.06 -7.33
N ARG A 28 10.89 -11.40 -7.31
CA ARG A 28 10.54 -12.22 -8.50
C ARG A 28 9.10 -12.01 -9.01
N ALA A 29 8.25 -11.32 -8.25
CA ALA A 29 6.90 -10.94 -8.62
C ALA A 29 6.81 -9.48 -9.11
N ALA A 30 7.91 -8.93 -9.65
CA ALA A 30 7.94 -7.61 -10.28
C ALA A 30 8.50 -7.72 -11.71
N GLY A 31 7.79 -7.12 -12.67
CA GLY A 31 8.13 -7.12 -14.10
C GLY A 31 9.48 -6.48 -14.38
N PHE A 32 9.75 -5.30 -13.82
CA PHE A 32 11.03 -4.59 -13.95
C PHE A 32 12.24 -5.34 -13.38
N LEU A 33 12.01 -6.38 -12.55
CA LEU A 33 13.04 -7.30 -12.06
C LEU A 33 13.11 -8.61 -12.87
N GLY A 34 12.46 -8.67 -14.03
CA GLY A 34 12.51 -9.79 -14.96
C GLY A 34 11.51 -10.91 -14.67
N SER A 35 10.40 -10.63 -13.98
CA SER A 35 9.33 -11.64 -13.83
C SER A 35 8.78 -12.05 -15.20
N ARG A 36 8.67 -13.36 -15.44
CA ARG A 36 8.08 -13.93 -16.68
C ARG A 36 6.63 -14.38 -16.49
N VAL A 37 6.15 -14.34 -15.25
CA VAL A 37 4.85 -14.90 -14.86
C VAL A 37 3.87 -13.79 -14.48
N ILE A 38 4.36 -12.70 -13.89
CA ILE A 38 3.53 -11.60 -13.39
C ILE A 38 3.87 -10.33 -14.16
N SER A 39 2.84 -9.64 -14.64
CA SER A 39 2.96 -8.32 -15.27
C SER A 39 2.63 -7.22 -14.26
N THR A 40 3.50 -6.21 -14.15
CA THR A 40 3.33 -5.10 -13.19
C THR A 40 3.53 -3.73 -13.86
N PRO A 41 2.72 -3.37 -14.87
CA PRO A 41 2.98 -2.21 -15.72
C PRO A 41 3.12 -0.89 -14.96
N SER A 42 2.34 -0.69 -13.89
CA SER A 42 2.44 0.52 -13.06
C SER A 42 3.75 0.59 -12.25
N LEU A 43 4.22 -0.54 -11.72
CA LEU A 43 5.52 -0.60 -11.02
C LEU A 43 6.68 -0.47 -12.01
N ASP A 44 6.52 -1.03 -13.21
CA ASP A 44 7.53 -0.98 -14.26
C ASP A 44 7.70 0.45 -14.78
N SER A 45 6.59 1.18 -14.94
CA SER A 45 6.59 2.62 -15.26
C SER A 45 7.28 3.45 -14.17
N LEU A 46 6.96 3.19 -12.90
CA LEU A 46 7.60 3.88 -11.77
C LEU A 46 9.12 3.60 -11.73
N ALA A 47 9.53 2.36 -11.97
CA ALA A 47 10.93 1.98 -12.02
C ALA A 47 11.68 2.65 -13.18
N ALA A 48 11.05 2.76 -14.36
CA ALA A 48 11.64 3.39 -15.54
C ALA A 48 11.84 4.92 -15.37
N GLY A 49 10.95 5.58 -14.62
CA GLY A 49 11.04 7.01 -14.32
C GLY A 49 11.83 7.37 -13.06
N GLY A 50 12.37 6.38 -12.34
CA GLY A 50 12.95 6.57 -11.01
C GLY A 50 14.30 5.90 -10.81
N ALA A 51 14.65 5.68 -9.55
CA ALA A 51 15.84 4.95 -9.14
C ALA A 51 15.47 3.59 -8.54
N VAL A 52 16.15 2.52 -8.97
CA VAL A 52 15.94 1.16 -8.48
C VAL A 52 17.13 0.71 -7.64
N PHE A 53 16.85 0.31 -6.39
CA PHE A 53 17.85 -0.30 -5.51
C PHE A 53 17.81 -1.83 -5.67
N SER A 54 18.80 -2.40 -6.36
CA SER A 54 18.89 -3.85 -6.61
C SER A 54 19.28 -4.68 -5.38
N GLN A 55 19.84 -4.02 -4.35
CA GLN A 55 20.33 -4.63 -3.12
C GLN A 55 19.70 -3.94 -1.88
N CYS A 56 18.37 -3.95 -1.82
CA CYS A 56 17.60 -3.42 -0.69
C CYS A 56 17.07 -4.56 0.19
N TYR A 57 17.43 -4.57 1.48
CA TYR A 57 17.10 -5.65 2.42
C TYR A 57 16.24 -5.12 3.56
N CYS A 58 15.26 -5.91 4.00
CA CYS A 58 14.55 -5.64 5.24
C CYS A 58 15.47 -5.83 6.45
N ASN A 59 15.30 -4.99 7.48
CA ASN A 59 16.08 -5.08 8.72
C ASN A 59 15.74 -6.31 9.56
N TYR A 60 14.57 -6.89 9.36
CA TYR A 60 14.09 -8.07 10.07
C TYR A 60 13.05 -8.78 9.20
N PRO A 61 13.15 -10.09 8.93
CA PRO A 61 12.24 -10.81 8.02
C PRO A 61 10.90 -11.16 8.69
N LEU A 62 10.26 -10.19 9.34
CA LEU A 62 8.97 -10.32 10.03
C LEU A 62 8.25 -8.97 10.10
N CYS A 63 6.92 -8.98 10.00
CA CYS A 63 6.10 -7.79 9.73
C CYS A 63 6.31 -6.64 10.74
N THR A 64 5.96 -6.81 12.03
CA THR A 64 6.09 -5.73 13.04
C THR A 64 7.55 -5.29 13.19
N PRO A 65 8.55 -6.16 13.44
CA PRO A 65 9.94 -5.72 13.57
C PRO A 65 10.48 -4.99 12.32
N SER A 66 10.14 -5.45 11.11
CA SER A 66 10.54 -4.80 9.85
C SER A 66 9.96 -3.40 9.74
N ARG A 67 8.65 -3.25 9.99
CA ARG A 67 7.92 -1.99 9.86
C ARG A 67 8.31 -0.98 10.95
N MET A 68 8.52 -1.45 12.18
CA MET A 68 9.03 -0.59 13.25
C MET A 68 10.46 -0.13 12.98
N SER A 69 11.31 -1.00 12.43
CA SER A 69 12.65 -0.60 11.99
C SER A 69 12.59 0.42 10.85
N PHE A 70 11.71 0.18 9.88
CA PHE A 70 11.48 1.09 8.74
C PHE A 70 10.99 2.47 9.19
N ILE A 71 10.03 2.54 10.13
CA ILE A 71 9.45 3.83 10.52
C ILE A 71 10.35 4.65 11.46
N THR A 72 11.20 3.97 12.24
CA THR A 72 12.12 4.62 13.19
C THR A 72 13.51 4.88 12.60
N GLY A 73 13.87 4.20 11.51
CA GLY A 73 15.25 4.21 10.98
C GLY A 73 16.26 3.50 11.88
N GLN A 74 15.80 2.66 12.81
CA GLN A 74 16.65 1.94 13.77
C GLN A 74 16.49 0.44 13.62
N TYR A 75 17.51 -0.33 13.99
CA TYR A 75 17.40 -1.79 14.04
C TYR A 75 16.42 -2.24 15.12
N ALA A 76 15.65 -3.30 14.83
CA ALA A 76 14.64 -3.88 15.72
C ALA A 76 15.13 -4.13 17.17
N HIS A 77 16.40 -4.53 17.34
CA HIS A 77 16.99 -4.76 18.65
C HIS A 77 17.19 -3.47 19.47
N ARG A 78 17.41 -2.31 18.82
CA ARG A 78 17.55 -1.02 19.50
C ARG A 78 16.22 -0.44 19.97
N ILE A 79 15.14 -0.81 19.28
CA ILE A 79 13.78 -0.37 19.60
C ILE A 79 12.98 -1.43 20.35
N HIS A 80 13.64 -2.51 20.79
CA HIS A 80 13.08 -3.59 21.60
C HIS A 80 11.84 -4.27 20.99
N ILE A 81 11.85 -4.49 19.67
CA ILE A 81 10.77 -5.18 18.94
C ILE A 81 11.26 -6.56 18.47
N PRO A 82 11.16 -7.61 19.31
CA PRO A 82 11.67 -8.94 18.97
C PRO A 82 10.72 -9.75 18.05
N ASP A 83 9.42 -9.42 18.03
CA ASP A 83 8.41 -10.22 17.34
C ASP A 83 7.16 -9.39 16.97
N ASN A 84 6.23 -10.01 16.25
CA ASN A 84 4.90 -9.49 16.00
C ASN A 84 4.09 -9.34 17.29
N GLY A 85 3.39 -8.22 17.41
CA GLY A 85 2.55 -7.93 18.58
C GLY A 85 3.22 -7.06 19.63
N PHE A 86 4.53 -6.80 19.53
CA PHE A 86 5.23 -5.91 20.45
C PHE A 86 4.95 -4.44 20.10
N PRO A 87 4.51 -3.61 21.06
CA PRO A 87 4.19 -2.21 20.81
C PRO A 87 5.47 -1.40 20.65
N LEU A 88 5.46 -0.41 19.75
CA LEU A 88 6.53 0.59 19.68
C LEU A 88 6.39 1.55 20.86
N ASP A 89 7.50 1.86 21.53
CA ASP A 89 7.53 2.90 22.55
C ASP A 89 7.20 4.26 21.91
N PRO A 90 6.13 4.97 22.35
CA PRO A 90 5.77 6.28 21.83
C PRO A 90 6.87 7.33 21.96
N GLY A 91 7.84 7.17 22.87
CA GLY A 91 9.00 8.04 23.03
C GLY A 91 10.02 7.91 21.89
N ILE A 92 9.98 6.85 21.09
CA ILE A 92 10.88 6.66 19.95
C ILE A 92 10.41 7.52 18.77
N MET A 93 11.33 8.32 18.22
CA MET A 93 11.04 9.17 17.07
C MET A 93 10.82 8.33 15.80
N THR A 94 9.79 8.68 15.03
CA THR A 94 9.51 8.11 13.71
C THR A 94 9.73 9.17 12.63
N TRP A 95 10.03 8.75 11.40
CA TRP A 95 10.11 9.71 10.29
C TRP A 95 8.76 10.39 10.04
N ALA A 96 7.64 9.71 10.33
CA ALA A 96 6.30 10.28 10.22
C ALA A 96 6.11 11.44 11.21
N ARG A 97 6.44 11.23 12.49
CA ARG A 97 6.39 12.29 13.51
C ARG A 97 7.30 13.46 13.13
N LYS A 98 8.52 13.18 12.70
CA LYS A 98 9.47 14.22 12.28
C LYS A 98 8.94 15.07 11.11
N LEU A 99 8.28 14.44 10.13
CA LEU A 99 7.62 15.16 9.03
C LEU A 99 6.46 16.02 9.55
N THR A 100 5.60 15.46 10.41
CA THR A 100 4.49 16.19 11.06
C THR A 100 4.99 17.43 11.80
N GLU A 101 6.03 17.28 12.63
CA GLU A 101 6.66 18.38 13.38
C GLU A 101 7.32 19.42 12.46
N SER A 102 7.72 19.02 11.25
CA SER A 102 8.27 19.92 10.22
C SER A 102 7.20 20.65 9.39
N GLY A 103 5.91 20.46 9.74
CA GLY A 103 4.78 21.10 9.09
C GLY A 103 4.24 20.35 7.87
N TYR A 104 4.62 19.09 7.66
CA TYR A 104 3.95 18.24 6.68
C TYR A 104 2.63 17.71 7.23
N ARG A 105 1.60 17.68 6.39
CA ARG A 105 0.42 16.85 6.66
C ARG A 105 0.79 15.40 6.37
N THR A 106 0.71 14.54 7.38
CA THR A 106 1.09 13.12 7.28
C THR A 106 -0.14 12.24 7.45
N VAL A 107 -0.36 11.34 6.49
CA VAL A 107 -1.52 10.44 6.47
C VAL A 107 -1.06 9.01 6.23
N MET A 108 -1.54 8.07 7.04
CA MET A 108 -1.28 6.64 6.88
C MET A 108 -2.57 5.89 6.60
N LEU A 109 -2.64 5.21 5.46
CA LEU A 109 -3.79 4.39 5.08
C LEU A 109 -3.31 2.94 4.94
N GLY A 110 -3.91 2.04 5.70
CA GLY A 110 -3.62 0.60 5.62
C GLY A 110 -2.75 0.07 6.74
N LYS A 111 -1.78 -0.78 6.40
CA LYS A 111 -1.09 -1.65 7.37
C LYS A 111 0.30 -1.14 7.73
N MET A 112 0.52 -0.84 9.00
CA MET A 112 1.84 -0.62 9.61
C MET A 112 2.16 -1.57 10.77
N ASP A 113 1.22 -2.44 11.15
CA ASP A 113 1.39 -3.44 12.22
C ASP A 113 1.72 -2.89 13.62
N PHE A 114 1.35 -1.65 13.91
CA PHE A 114 1.31 -1.13 15.26
C PHE A 114 0.37 -1.96 16.17
N CYS A 115 0.75 -2.08 17.44
CA CYS A 115 0.05 -2.88 18.44
C CYS A 115 -0.15 -2.09 19.73
N GLY A 116 -1.21 -2.42 20.47
CA GLY A 116 -1.58 -1.70 21.68
C GLY A 116 -2.23 -0.36 21.36
N ASP A 117 -2.09 0.60 22.25
CA ASP A 117 -2.78 1.89 22.14
C ASP A 117 -2.11 2.84 21.15
N TYR A 118 -0.79 2.71 20.96
CA TYR A 118 -0.03 3.54 20.05
C TYR A 118 -0.18 3.05 18.60
N GLN A 119 -1.26 3.48 17.94
CA GLN A 119 -1.64 3.05 16.59
C GLN A 119 -1.27 4.04 15.49
N ASP A 120 -1.05 5.31 15.82
CA ASP A 120 -0.81 6.37 14.84
C ASP A 120 0.63 6.46 14.35
N GLY A 121 1.62 5.89 15.06
CA GLY A 121 3.02 5.94 14.64
C GLY A 121 3.61 7.33 14.42
N GLY A 122 2.96 8.40 14.89
CA GLY A 122 3.33 9.79 14.63
C GLY A 122 2.72 10.43 13.37
N PHE A 123 1.85 9.71 12.65
CA PHE A 123 1.03 10.29 11.59
C PHE A 123 -0.07 11.17 12.17
N ALA A 124 -0.33 12.32 11.55
CA ALA A 124 -1.40 13.23 11.96
C ALA A 124 -2.80 12.62 11.73
N GLU A 125 -2.95 11.88 10.63
CA GLU A 125 -4.16 11.11 10.33
C GLU A 125 -3.78 9.67 10.02
N HIS A 126 -4.54 8.71 10.51
CA HIS A 126 -4.32 7.30 10.20
C HIS A 126 -5.63 6.54 10.09
N ARG A 127 -5.67 5.56 9.18
CA ARG A 127 -6.80 4.65 9.01
C ARG A 127 -6.29 3.22 8.85
N VAL A 128 -6.71 2.36 9.76
CA VAL A 128 -6.37 0.93 9.77
C VAL A 128 -7.65 0.09 9.67
N ILE A 129 -7.56 -1.06 9.01
CA ILE A 129 -8.70 -2.00 8.94
C ILE A 129 -9.02 -2.55 10.33
N ARG A 130 -7.98 -2.85 11.11
CA ARG A 130 -8.15 -3.46 12.42
C ARG A 130 -7.03 -3.12 13.38
N ARG A 131 -7.40 -2.78 14.61
CA ARG A 131 -6.47 -2.62 15.74
C ARG A 131 -6.06 -3.98 16.29
N ARG A 132 -4.78 -4.12 16.62
CA ARG A 132 -4.23 -5.34 17.24
C ARG A 132 -3.81 -5.07 18.68
N PRO A 133 -4.17 -5.94 19.64
CA PRO A 133 -3.70 -5.80 21.01
C PRO A 133 -2.18 -5.99 21.09
N ALA A 134 -1.55 -5.36 22.07
CA ALA A 134 -0.15 -5.58 22.39
C ALA A 134 0.04 -6.95 23.06
N ARG A 135 1.10 -7.66 22.69
CA ARG A 135 1.68 -8.74 23.50
C ARG A 135 2.38 -8.11 24.69
N LYS A 136 2.14 -8.66 25.88
CA LYS A 136 2.76 -8.20 27.11
C LYS A 136 4.20 -8.72 27.24
N GLU A 137 4.42 -9.97 26.82
CA GLU A 137 5.70 -10.67 27.01
C GLU A 137 5.98 -11.61 25.83
N LEU A 138 7.26 -11.95 25.68
CA LEU A 138 7.69 -12.99 24.76
C LEU A 138 7.19 -14.33 25.29
N GLN A 139 6.51 -15.10 24.44
CA GLN A 139 6.05 -16.43 24.84
C GLN A 139 7.18 -17.44 24.68
N TYR A 140 7.28 -18.36 25.63
CA TYR A 140 8.23 -19.48 25.60
C TYR A 140 7.45 -20.79 25.66
N ILE A 141 7.92 -21.80 24.95
CA ILE A 141 7.44 -23.18 25.07
C ILE A 141 8.68 -24.04 25.34
N ASP A 142 8.66 -24.80 26.42
CA ASP A 142 9.79 -25.64 26.86
C ASP A 142 11.13 -24.89 26.98
N GLY A 143 11.09 -23.64 27.46
CA GLY A 143 12.27 -22.79 27.62
C GLY A 143 12.80 -22.17 26.32
N VAL A 144 12.17 -22.46 25.18
CA VAL A 144 12.53 -21.89 23.88
C VAL A 144 11.54 -20.77 23.52
N PRO A 145 12.00 -19.57 23.09
CA PRO A 145 11.11 -18.55 22.56
C PRO A 145 10.20 -19.12 21.47
N CYS A 146 8.90 -18.83 21.51
CA CYS A 146 7.94 -19.32 20.52
C CYS A 146 8.34 -18.95 19.09
N LEU A 147 9.09 -17.85 18.90
CA LEU A 147 9.69 -17.44 17.62
C LEU A 147 10.71 -18.44 17.07
N ALA A 148 11.52 -19.04 17.95
CA ALA A 148 12.55 -20.01 17.59
C ALA A 148 11.98 -21.42 17.39
N ILE A 149 10.71 -21.62 17.76
CA ILE A 149 9.99 -22.86 17.55
C ILE A 149 9.31 -22.77 16.20
N PRO A 150 9.68 -23.62 15.23
CA PRO A 150 8.93 -23.72 13.99
C PRO A 150 7.49 -24.09 14.36
N SER A 151 6.54 -23.20 14.09
CA SER A 151 5.13 -23.44 14.36
C SER A 151 4.74 -24.87 13.91
N PRO A 152 3.97 -25.64 14.68
CA PRO A 152 3.43 -26.92 14.23
C PRO A 152 2.70 -26.79 12.88
N THR A 153 2.04 -25.65 12.63
CA THR A 153 1.45 -25.36 11.32
C THR A 153 2.49 -25.30 10.19
N ARG A 154 3.74 -24.88 10.46
CA ARG A 154 4.84 -24.90 9.47
C ARG A 154 5.46 -26.29 9.25
N ARG A 155 5.20 -27.27 10.12
CA ARG A 155 5.82 -28.61 10.02
C ARG A 155 4.96 -29.66 9.33
N SER A 156 3.64 -29.47 9.19
CA SER A 156 2.80 -30.48 8.52
C SER A 156 1.66 -29.95 7.63
N ASP A 157 1.16 -28.71 7.82
CA ASP A 157 -0.11 -28.30 7.19
C ASP A 157 -0.11 -26.91 6.52
N ALA A 158 1.02 -26.17 6.55
CA ALA A 158 1.14 -24.82 5.95
C ALA A 158 1.67 -24.80 4.51
N PHE A 159 1.78 -25.94 3.84
CA PHE A 159 1.37 -25.94 2.44
C PHE A 159 -0.15 -25.78 2.48
N ARG A 160 -0.63 -24.53 2.57
CA ARG A 160 -1.95 -24.18 2.03
C ARG A 160 -2.07 -25.02 0.77
N SER A 161 -3.04 -25.94 0.71
CA SER A 161 -3.12 -26.89 -0.40
C SER A 161 -2.92 -26.11 -1.68
N TRP A 162 -2.07 -26.58 -2.61
CA TRP A 162 -1.76 -25.82 -3.82
C TRP A 162 -3.04 -25.31 -4.49
N GLY A 163 -4.14 -26.05 -4.41
CA GLY A 163 -5.47 -25.60 -4.82
C GLY A 163 -5.97 -24.32 -4.15
N SER A 164 -5.78 -24.11 -2.85
CA SER A 164 -6.13 -22.85 -2.19
C SER A 164 -5.23 -21.68 -2.66
N VAL A 165 -3.93 -21.88 -2.84
CA VAL A 165 -3.02 -20.82 -3.32
C VAL A 165 -3.32 -20.47 -4.79
N LEU A 166 -3.48 -21.48 -5.64
CA LEU A 166 -3.89 -21.31 -7.04
C LEU A 166 -5.24 -20.60 -7.15
N ARG A 167 -6.23 -20.95 -6.31
CA ARG A 167 -7.49 -20.22 -6.26
C ARG A 167 -7.30 -18.75 -5.88
N HIS A 168 -6.46 -18.42 -4.89
CA HIS A 168 -6.16 -17.01 -4.58
C HIS A 168 -5.48 -16.31 -5.76
N MET A 169 -4.60 -17.00 -6.50
CA MET A 169 -3.92 -16.45 -7.68
C MET A 169 -4.87 -16.25 -8.87
N GLU A 170 -5.75 -17.21 -9.15
CA GLU A 170 -6.80 -17.09 -10.19
C GLU A 170 -7.75 -15.93 -9.92
N HIS A 171 -7.98 -15.62 -8.64
CA HIS A 171 -8.80 -14.51 -8.20
C HIS A 171 -7.97 -13.26 -7.86
N ALA A 172 -6.64 -13.27 -8.04
CA ALA A 172 -5.79 -12.10 -7.83
C ALA A 172 -5.82 -11.24 -9.10
N GLY A 173 -6.63 -10.19 -9.09
CA GLY A 173 -6.78 -9.27 -10.22
C GLY A 173 -7.80 -8.16 -9.91
N PRO A 174 -8.02 -7.21 -10.84
CA PRO A 174 -9.03 -6.17 -10.68
C PRO A 174 -10.42 -6.82 -10.50
N ARG A 175 -10.99 -6.72 -9.29
CA ARG A 175 -12.31 -7.27 -8.94
C ARG A 175 -13.29 -6.14 -8.62
N THR A 176 -14.57 -6.39 -8.89
CA THR A 176 -15.67 -5.58 -8.34
C THR A 176 -15.67 -5.74 -6.82
N ALA A 177 -15.61 -4.62 -6.08
CA ALA A 177 -15.53 -4.64 -4.62
C ALA A 177 -16.68 -5.45 -4.01
N ARG A 178 -16.35 -6.42 -3.15
CA ARG A 178 -17.32 -7.04 -2.24
C ARG A 178 -17.00 -6.59 -0.82
N ILE A 179 -17.80 -5.67 -0.29
CA ILE A 179 -17.83 -5.42 1.15
C ILE A 179 -18.63 -6.58 1.76
N LEU A 180 -17.95 -7.45 2.52
CA LEU A 180 -18.64 -8.50 3.26
C LEU A 180 -19.25 -7.89 4.54
N PRO A 181 -20.57 -8.06 4.80
CA PRO A 181 -21.23 -7.43 5.95
C PRO A 181 -20.86 -8.02 7.32
N GLU A 182 -20.23 -9.19 7.41
CA GLU A 182 -19.92 -9.83 8.69
C GLU A 182 -18.45 -10.23 8.77
N ALA A 183 -17.63 -9.32 9.27
CA ALA A 183 -16.24 -9.62 9.64
C ALA A 183 -15.98 -9.29 11.12
N ALA A 184 -17.05 -9.32 11.91
CA ALA A 184 -17.02 -9.25 13.36
C ALA A 184 -16.97 -10.67 13.91
N GLU A 185 -16.08 -10.89 14.87
CA GLU A 185 -15.92 -12.11 15.66
C GLU A 185 -15.02 -13.20 15.04
N PHE A 186 -14.02 -13.61 15.82
CA PHE A 186 -13.19 -14.75 15.49
C PHE A 186 -14.03 -16.02 15.62
N GLY A 187 -14.35 -16.64 14.49
CA GLY A 187 -14.97 -17.95 14.43
C GLY A 187 -15.21 -18.31 12.97
N GLU A 188 -14.49 -19.32 12.50
CA GLU A 188 -14.59 -19.96 11.18
C GLU A 188 -14.22 -19.12 9.94
N ARG A 189 -13.20 -19.63 9.25
CA ARG A 189 -12.67 -19.14 7.97
C ARG A 189 -13.57 -19.65 6.83
N ASP A 190 -14.83 -19.22 6.82
CA ASP A 190 -15.84 -19.83 5.93
C ASP A 190 -16.56 -18.84 5.00
N ASP A 191 -15.86 -17.80 4.55
CA ASP A 191 -16.11 -17.23 3.24
C ASP A 191 -15.13 -17.83 2.21
N PHE A 192 -15.62 -18.11 1.00
CA PHE A 192 -14.94 -18.86 -0.08
C PHE A 192 -13.52 -18.36 -0.44
N ILE A 193 -13.09 -17.18 0.04
CA ILE A 193 -11.74 -16.60 -0.16
C ILE A 193 -11.09 -16.12 1.17
N GLY A 194 -11.70 -16.26 2.34
CA GLY A 194 -11.02 -16.30 3.65
C GLY A 194 -10.12 -15.12 4.05
N ASN A 195 -10.12 -14.02 3.31
CA ASN A 195 -9.26 -12.86 3.51
C ASN A 195 -10.05 -11.63 3.06
N TYR A 196 -10.09 -10.58 3.88
CA TYR A 196 -10.55 -9.29 3.41
C TYR A 196 -9.75 -8.92 2.16
N ASP A 197 -10.37 -8.23 1.21
CA ASP A 197 -9.62 -7.55 0.15
C ASP A 197 -8.93 -6.31 0.73
N HIS A 198 -7.99 -6.54 1.65
CA HIS A 198 -7.25 -5.53 2.39
C HIS A 198 -6.64 -4.51 1.42
N ASP A 199 -6.06 -5.01 0.33
CA ASP A 199 -5.38 -4.19 -0.66
C ASP A 199 -6.36 -3.28 -1.40
N GLN A 200 -7.53 -3.79 -1.83
CA GLN A 200 -8.55 -2.95 -2.48
C GLN A 200 -9.11 -1.89 -1.53
N ILE A 201 -9.46 -2.26 -0.29
CA ILE A 201 -10.00 -1.32 0.69
C ILE A 201 -9.02 -0.18 0.95
N VAL A 202 -7.75 -0.51 1.18
CA VAL A 202 -6.70 0.49 1.44
C VAL A 202 -6.43 1.34 0.21
N THR A 203 -6.40 0.72 -0.98
CA THR A 203 -6.23 1.43 -2.25
C THR A 203 -7.38 2.41 -2.47
N GLN A 204 -8.62 2.00 -2.23
CA GLN A 204 -9.77 2.89 -2.37
C GLN A 204 -9.69 4.07 -1.40
N TRP A 205 -9.32 3.83 -0.14
CA TRP A 205 -9.11 4.93 0.81
C TRP A 205 -8.06 5.92 0.33
N ALA A 206 -6.98 5.44 -0.30
CA ALA A 206 -5.94 6.30 -0.86
C ALA A 206 -6.45 7.10 -2.07
N VAL A 207 -7.21 6.47 -2.97
CA VAL A 207 -7.84 7.15 -4.11
C VAL A 207 -8.82 8.23 -3.63
N ASP A 208 -9.72 7.89 -2.71
CA ASP A 208 -10.69 8.82 -2.14
C ASP A 208 -9.99 10.01 -1.46
N PHE A 209 -8.91 9.73 -0.72
CA PHE A 209 -8.11 10.76 -0.08
C PHE A 209 -7.48 11.71 -1.11
N LEU A 210 -6.83 11.18 -2.15
CA LEU A 210 -6.19 11.99 -3.19
C LEU A 210 -7.21 12.80 -4.01
N GLN A 211 -8.35 12.21 -4.35
CA GLN A 211 -9.44 12.90 -5.05
C GLN A 211 -10.06 14.01 -4.19
N GLY A 212 -10.27 13.75 -2.89
CA GLY A 212 -10.76 14.74 -1.93
C GLY A 212 -9.78 15.89 -1.67
N GLN A 213 -8.50 15.75 -2.04
CA GLN A 213 -7.49 16.82 -2.03
C GLN A 213 -7.42 17.61 -3.35
N GLY A 214 -8.26 17.32 -4.34
CA GLY A 214 -8.29 18.03 -5.62
C GLY A 214 -7.21 17.58 -6.63
N LEU A 215 -6.48 16.50 -6.37
CA LEU A 215 -5.42 15.98 -7.26
C LEU A 215 -5.96 15.17 -8.46
N GLY A 216 -7.28 15.10 -8.64
CA GLY A 216 -7.97 14.31 -9.66
C GLY A 216 -8.66 15.10 -10.77
N GLN A 217 -8.53 16.43 -10.84
CA GLN A 217 -8.95 17.18 -12.02
C GLN A 217 -7.78 17.26 -13.01
N GLU A 218 -7.52 16.16 -13.72
CA GLU A 218 -6.88 16.29 -15.03
C GLU A 218 -7.84 17.10 -15.91
N GLN A 219 -7.42 18.30 -16.30
CA GLN A 219 -8.01 19.02 -17.41
C GLN A 219 -7.85 18.12 -18.65
N ASP A 220 -8.93 17.43 -19.04
CA ASP A 220 -9.04 16.83 -20.36
C ASP A 220 -9.14 17.98 -21.37
N SER A 221 -8.00 18.60 -21.67
CA SER A 221 -7.85 19.58 -22.73
C SER A 221 -7.77 18.85 -24.06
N ARG A 222 -8.86 18.19 -24.44
CA ARG A 222 -9.12 17.87 -25.85
C ARG A 222 -9.92 19.04 -26.42
N PRO A 223 -9.47 19.69 -27.50
CA PRO A 223 -10.28 20.69 -28.15
C PRO A 223 -11.54 20.02 -28.70
N GLU A 224 -12.69 20.41 -28.18
CA GLU A 224 -13.99 20.14 -28.80
C GLU A 224 -13.92 20.64 -30.25
N GLN A 225 -13.90 19.70 -31.19
CA GLN A 225 -14.14 20.05 -32.59
C GLN A 225 -15.57 20.56 -32.68
N GLY A 226 -15.69 21.87 -32.92
CA GLY A 226 -16.95 22.58 -32.98
C GLY A 226 -17.92 21.94 -33.97
N SER A 227 -19.06 21.48 -33.46
CA SER A 227 -20.22 21.13 -34.26
C SER A 227 -20.88 22.42 -34.78
N GLY A 228 -20.43 22.88 -35.95
CA GLY A 228 -21.00 23.99 -36.70
C GLY A 228 -21.81 23.51 -37.91
N ARG A 229 -23.14 23.48 -37.72
CA ARG A 229 -24.22 23.77 -38.69
C ARG A 229 -24.47 22.89 -39.95
N SER A 230 -25.71 22.36 -39.94
CA SER A 230 -26.76 22.44 -40.96
C SER A 230 -26.58 21.78 -42.34
N GLY A 231 -27.26 20.65 -42.53
CA GLY A 231 -28.37 20.48 -43.46
C GLY A 231 -28.13 20.62 -44.97
N GLN A 232 -28.19 19.50 -45.69
CA GLN A 232 -28.96 19.43 -46.93
C GLN A 232 -29.33 17.99 -47.29
N THR A 233 -30.62 17.83 -47.62
CA THR A 233 -31.31 16.67 -48.16
C THR A 233 -30.81 16.29 -49.56
N GLY A 234 -30.70 14.99 -49.85
CA GLY A 234 -30.51 14.50 -51.22
C GLY A 234 -30.59 12.98 -51.32
N ARG A 235 -31.68 12.46 -51.88
CA ARG A 235 -31.87 11.06 -52.29
C ARG A 235 -30.79 10.63 -53.31
N ARG A 236 -30.31 9.38 -53.23
CA ARG A 236 -30.36 8.42 -54.35
C ARG A 236 -30.01 7.00 -53.90
N SER A 237 -30.70 6.08 -54.56
CA SER A 237 -30.68 4.62 -54.54
C SER A 237 -29.47 4.02 -55.27
N GLU A 238 -29.36 2.70 -55.12
CA GLU A 238 -28.67 1.68 -55.95
C GLU A 238 -27.43 1.04 -55.27
N GLN A 239 -27.50 -0.19 -54.75
CA GLN A 239 -27.57 -1.54 -55.35
C GLN A 239 -26.21 -2.13 -55.78
N THR A 240 -25.93 -3.34 -55.25
CA THR A 240 -24.98 -4.39 -55.72
C THR A 240 -23.49 -4.06 -55.57
N GLY A 241 -22.57 -4.95 -55.25
CA GLY A 241 -22.53 -6.40 -55.06
C GLY A 241 -21.04 -6.75 -54.89
N ARG A 242 -20.68 -7.59 -53.92
CA ARG A 242 -19.30 -8.10 -53.78
C ARG A 242 -19.15 -9.41 -54.58
N PRO A 243 -17.98 -9.69 -55.17
CA PRO A 243 -17.61 -11.06 -55.52
C PRO A 243 -17.35 -11.91 -54.27
#